data_AF-A0A3L7BMZ4-F1
#
_entry.id   AF-A0A3L7BMZ4-F1
#
_cell.length_a   1.000
_cell.length_b   1.000
_cell.length_c   1.000
_cell.angle_alpha   90.00
_cell.angle_beta   90.00
_cell.angle_gamma   90.00
#
_symmetry.space_group_name_H-M   'P 1'
#
loop_
_entity.id
_entity.type
_entity.pdbx_description
1 polymer ?
#
loop_
_entity_poly.entity_id
_entity_poly.type
_entity_poly.pdbx_seq_one_letter_code
_entity_poly.pdbx_strand_id
1 'polypeptide(L)'
;MLGQAIGVPALLPLAVGILRDDPLVEGDHHPGDLLLQVLRLPHSAWSGLAAEREHLKAVLAHLLAGPALSDPDLPPREVKRFREAIEQFLARPA
;
A
#
# COMPACT_ATOMS: atom_id res chain seq x y z
N MET A 1 6.06 10.00 -9.58
CA MET A 1 6.79 10.75 -8.53
C MET A 1 7.13 9.87 -7.32
N LEU A 2 6.15 9.24 -6.66
CA LEU A 2 6.41 8.33 -5.53
C LEU A 2 7.18 7.05 -5.95
N GLY A 3 6.80 6.41 -7.06
CA GLY A 3 7.52 5.26 -7.63
C GLY A 3 8.94 5.57 -8.15
N GLN A 4 9.30 6.85 -8.29
CA GLN A 4 10.66 7.30 -8.62
C GLN A 4 11.43 7.80 -7.40
N ALA A 5 10.87 7.63 -6.19
CA ALA A 5 11.42 8.12 -4.93
C ALA A 5 11.66 9.65 -4.87
N ILE A 6 10.89 10.43 -5.64
CA ILE A 6 10.98 11.91 -5.63
C ILE A 6 9.91 12.46 -4.69
N GLY A 7 10.30 13.32 -3.75
CA GLY A 7 9.36 14.00 -2.84
C GLY A 7 8.67 13.08 -1.83
N VAL A 8 9.22 11.89 -1.57
CA VAL A 8 8.63 10.86 -0.68
C VAL A 8 8.19 11.42 0.68
N PRO A 9 8.97 12.25 1.40
CA PRO A 9 8.53 12.74 2.71
C PRO A 9 7.24 13.56 2.68
N ALA A 10 6.96 14.28 1.58
CA ALA A 10 5.74 15.07 1.42
C ALA A 10 4.59 14.26 0.80
N LEU A 11 4.92 13.33 -0.09
CA LEU A 11 3.92 12.54 -0.82
C LEU A 11 3.44 11.30 -0.07
N LEU A 12 4.28 10.72 0.80
CA LEU A 12 3.94 9.50 1.54
C LEU A 12 2.76 9.69 2.49
N PRO A 13 2.68 10.76 3.31
CA PRO A 13 1.50 10.98 4.16
C PRO A 13 0.21 11.12 3.35
N LEU A 14 0.26 11.80 2.20
CA LEU A 14 -0.87 11.95 1.29
C LEU A 14 -1.29 10.60 0.70
N ALA A 15 -0.31 9.80 0.26
CA ALA A 15 -0.56 8.46 -0.28
C ALA A 15 -1.19 7.54 0.77
N VAL A 16 -0.71 7.57 2.02
CA VAL A 16 -1.33 6.80 3.12
C VAL A 16 -2.76 7.27 3.38
N GLY A 17 -3.02 8.59 3.32
CA GLY A 17 -4.36 9.14 3.44
C GLY A 17 -5.33 8.58 2.38
N ILE A 18 -4.89 8.56 1.11
CA ILE A 18 -5.69 7.99 0.02
C ILE A 18 -5.92 6.49 0.22
N LEU A 19 -4.86 5.73 0.53
CA LEU A 19 -4.94 4.28 0.73
C LEU A 19 -5.79 3.88 1.94
N ARG A 20 -5.97 4.78 2.91
CA ARG A 20 -6.86 4.55 4.05
C ARG A 20 -8.32 4.54 3.61
N ASP A 21 -8.68 5.45 2.71
CA ASP A 21 -10.06 5.61 2.26
C ASP A 21 -10.38 4.62 1.13
N ASP A 22 -9.43 4.37 0.22
CA ASP A 22 -9.51 3.32 -0.81
C ASP A 22 -8.12 2.67 -1.07
N PRO A 23 -7.86 1.46 -0.53
CA PRO A 23 -6.59 0.77 -0.70
C PRO A 23 -6.29 0.30 -2.13
N LEU A 24 -7.33 0.09 -2.95
CA LEU A 24 -7.21 -0.40 -4.33
C LEU A 24 -7.47 0.70 -5.36
N VAL A 25 -7.43 1.96 -4.93
CA VAL A 25 -7.62 3.14 -5.79
C VAL A 25 -6.85 2.99 -7.11
N GLU A 26 -7.55 3.27 -8.21
CA GLU A 26 -6.90 3.37 -9.51
C GLU A 26 -5.89 4.52 -9.51
N GLY A 27 -4.61 4.17 -9.62
CA GLY A 27 -3.57 5.14 -9.94
C GLY A 27 -3.54 5.43 -11.44
N ASP A 28 -2.51 6.15 -11.90
CA ASP A 28 -2.37 6.58 -13.31
C ASP A 28 -2.36 5.44 -14.35
N HIS A 29 -2.19 4.17 -13.92
CA HIS A 29 -2.05 3.04 -14.84
C HIS A 29 -2.90 1.81 -14.47
N HIS A 30 -3.06 1.45 -13.18
CA HIS A 30 -3.83 0.27 -12.73
C HIS A 30 -4.39 0.44 -11.29
N PRO A 31 -5.50 -0.25 -10.94
CA PRO A 31 -5.98 -0.39 -9.56
C PRO A 31 -4.85 -0.86 -8.63
N GLY A 32 -4.72 -0.23 -7.47
CA GLY A 32 -3.73 -0.63 -6.46
C GLY A 32 -2.26 -0.39 -6.83
N ASP A 33 -1.95 0.32 -7.93
CA ASP A 33 -0.56 0.66 -8.25
C ASP A 33 0.06 1.57 -7.17
N LEU A 34 -0.73 2.52 -6.64
CA LEU A 34 -0.30 3.36 -5.51
C LEU A 34 0.08 2.51 -4.29
N LEU A 35 -0.74 1.50 -3.98
CA LEU A 35 -0.47 0.56 -2.88
C LEU A 35 0.88 -0.13 -3.09
N LEU A 36 1.10 -0.72 -4.28
CA LEU A 36 2.35 -1.40 -4.59
C LEU A 36 3.56 -0.45 -4.54
N GLN A 37 3.42 0.80 -4.98
CA GLN A 37 4.49 1.79 -4.88
C GLN A 37 4.83 2.09 -3.41
N VAL A 38 3.83 2.28 -2.55
CA VAL A 38 4.00 2.56 -1.12
C VAL A 38 4.65 1.38 -0.38
N LEU A 39 4.19 0.15 -0.62
CA LEU A 39 4.73 -1.06 0.04
C LEU A 39 6.19 -1.36 -0.37
N ARG A 40 6.63 -0.87 -1.53
CA ARG A 40 8.00 -1.02 -2.03
C ARG A 40 8.98 0.01 -1.47
N LEU A 41 8.51 1.05 -0.78
CA LEU A 41 9.37 2.07 -0.20
C LEU A 41 10.30 1.44 0.87
N PRO A 42 11.57 1.90 0.94
CA PRO A 42 12.51 1.41 1.95
C PRO A 42 12.07 1.84 3.34
N HIS A 43 12.52 1.12 4.37
CA HIS A 43 12.22 1.45 5.77
C HIS A 43 12.56 2.92 6.11
N SER A 44 13.67 3.45 5.59
CA SER A 44 14.08 4.84 5.79
C SER A 44 13.05 5.88 5.32
N ALA A 45 12.19 5.55 4.34
CA ALA A 45 11.12 6.44 3.89
C ALA A 45 10.02 6.65 4.95
N TRP A 46 9.90 5.70 5.90
CA TRP A 46 8.94 5.74 7.00
C TRP A 46 9.53 6.39 8.27
N SER A 47 10.79 6.83 8.22
CA SER A 47 11.42 7.53 9.34
C SER A 47 10.67 8.84 9.62
N GLY A 48 10.16 8.99 10.84
CA GLY A 48 9.30 10.12 11.22
C GLY A 48 7.82 9.97 10.86
N LEU A 49 7.41 8.86 10.24
CA LEU A 49 6.03 8.53 9.85
C LEU A 49 5.56 7.19 10.45
N ALA A 50 5.98 6.92 11.69
CA ALA A 50 5.68 5.66 12.36
C ALA A 50 4.17 5.46 12.61
N ALA A 51 3.44 6.54 12.90
CA ALA A 51 2.00 6.50 13.11
C ALA A 51 1.24 6.17 11.82
N GLU A 52 1.65 6.78 10.71
CA GLU A 52 1.12 6.51 9.36
C GLU A 52 1.44 5.07 8.94
N ARG A 53 2.63 4.57 9.25
CA ARG A 53 3.00 3.18 8.99
C ARG A 53 2.11 2.21 9.75
N GLU A 54 1.90 2.40 11.05
CA GLU A 54 1.03 1.52 11.84
C GLU A 54 -0.43 1.60 11.39
N HIS A 55 -0.93 2.78 11.04
CA HIS A 55 -2.26 2.92 10.44
C HIS A 55 -2.36 2.14 9.13
N LEU A 56 -1.38 2.28 8.24
CA LEU A 56 -1.36 1.54 7.00
C LEU A 56 -1.36 0.03 7.27
N LYS A 57 -0.57 -0.46 8.23
CA LYS A 57 -0.58 -1.89 8.61
C LYS A 57 -1.97 -2.36 9.05
N ALA A 58 -2.71 -1.55 9.79
CA ALA A 58 -4.09 -1.87 10.20
C ALA A 58 -5.05 -1.95 9.00
N VAL A 59 -4.98 -0.98 8.08
CA VAL A 59 -5.76 -0.97 6.83
C VAL A 59 -5.45 -2.21 5.99
N LEU A 60 -4.16 -2.55 5.85
CA LEU A 60 -3.71 -3.72 5.10
C LEU A 60 -4.19 -5.04 5.70
N ALA A 61 -4.17 -5.17 7.03
CA ALA A 61 -4.71 -6.34 7.71
C ALA A 61 -6.21 -6.49 7.47
N HIS A 62 -6.95 -5.37 7.47
CA HIS A 62 -8.37 -5.36 7.12
C HIS A 62 -8.60 -5.74 5.65
N LEU A 63 -7.78 -5.23 4.73
CA LEU A 63 -7.84 -5.54 3.31
C LEU A 63 -7.63 -7.04 3.03
N LEU A 64 -6.68 -7.68 3.73
CA LEU A 64 -6.43 -9.13 3.62
C LEU A 64 -7.60 -10.00 4.10
N ALA A 65 -8.35 -9.51 5.09
CA ALA A 65 -9.51 -10.19 5.65
C ALA A 65 -10.83 -9.83 4.95
N GLY A 66 -10.84 -8.74 4.17
CA GLY A 66 -12.02 -8.19 3.53
C GLY A 66 -12.30 -8.74 2.13
N PRO A 67 -13.49 -8.44 1.57
CA PRO A 67 -13.91 -8.94 0.27
C PRO A 67 -13.26 -8.23 -0.91
N ALA A 68 -12.57 -7.10 -0.71
CA ALA A 68 -11.98 -6.31 -1.79
C ALA A 68 -10.91 -7.08 -2.60
N LEU A 69 -10.17 -8.00 -1.97
CA LEU A 69 -9.24 -8.91 -2.66
C LEU A 69 -9.93 -10.18 -3.21
N SER A 70 -11.24 -10.31 -2.99
CA SER A 70 -12.08 -11.40 -3.51
C SER A 70 -13.02 -10.89 -4.60
N ASP A 71 -12.80 -9.67 -5.09
CA ASP A 71 -13.54 -9.09 -6.20
C ASP A 71 -13.38 -9.97 -7.46
N PRO A 72 -14.48 -10.47 -8.07
CA PRO A 72 -14.40 -11.31 -9.26
C PRO A 72 -13.84 -10.58 -10.50
N ASP A 73 -13.89 -9.25 -10.54
CA ASP A 73 -13.35 -8.45 -11.64
C ASP A 73 -11.83 -8.22 -11.49
N LEU A 74 -11.27 -8.48 -10.30
CA LEU A 74 -9.83 -8.39 -10.05
C LEU A 74 -9.12 -9.68 -10.49
N PRO A 75 -8.16 -9.63 -11.42
CA PRO A 75 -7.56 -10.84 -11.95
C PRO A 75 -6.75 -11.58 -10.86
N PRO A 76 -6.78 -12.93 -10.81
CA PRO A 76 -6.15 -13.71 -9.73
C PRO A 76 -4.65 -13.44 -9.53
N ARG A 77 -3.95 -13.09 -10.62
CA ARG A 77 -2.53 -12.70 -10.58
C ARG A 77 -2.29 -11.42 -9.78
N GLU A 78 -3.20 -10.46 -9.84
CA GLU A 78 -3.12 -9.18 -9.13
C GLU A 78 -3.49 -9.37 -7.67
N VAL A 79 -4.55 -10.14 -7.38
CA VAL A 79 -4.89 -10.56 -6.01
C VAL A 79 -3.68 -11.19 -5.31
N LYS A 80 -3.02 -12.16 -5.99
CA LYS A 80 -1.82 -12.81 -5.46
C LYS A 80 -0.69 -11.81 -5.23
N ARG A 81 -0.44 -10.91 -6.20
CA ARG A 81 0.61 -9.88 -6.11
C ARG A 81 0.38 -8.91 -4.95
N PHE A 82 -0.86 -8.45 -4.74
CA PHE A 82 -1.19 -7.58 -3.62
C PHE A 82 -1.00 -8.30 -2.29
N ARG A 83 -1.52 -9.53 -2.17
CA ARG A 83 -1.38 -10.34 -0.95
C ARG A 83 0.10 -10.52 -0.57
N GLU A 84 0.93 -10.95 -1.52
CA GLU A 84 2.37 -11.14 -1.30
C GLU A 84 3.06 -9.83 -0.88
N ALA A 85 2.74 -8.70 -1.52
CA ALA A 85 3.32 -7.42 -1.19
C ALA A 85 2.92 -6.95 0.22
N ILE A 86 1.66 -7.17 0.60
CA ILE A 86 1.13 -6.83 1.92
C ILE A 86 1.82 -7.68 2.99
N GLU A 87 1.85 -9.00 2.81
CA GLU A 87 2.47 -9.93 3.75
C GLU A 87 3.95 -9.60 3.95
N GLN A 88 4.68 -9.31 2.87
CA GLN A 88 6.07 -8.85 2.96
C GLN A 88 6.22 -7.55 3.74
N PHE A 89 5.33 -6.58 3.55
CA PHE A 89 5.38 -5.31 4.27
C PHE A 89 5.09 -5.47 5.76
N LEU A 90 4.10 -6.31 6.12
CA LEU A 90 3.76 -6.62 7.50
C LEU A 90 4.86 -7.41 8.22
N ALA A 91 5.57 -8.29 7.50
CA ALA A 91 6.66 -9.08 8.04
C ALA A 91 7.98 -8.29 8.22
N ARG A 92 8.13 -7.11 7.59
CA ARG A 92 9.33 -6.28 7.74
C ARG A 92 9.39 -5.65 9.15
N PRO A 93 10.45 -5.90 9.93
CA PRO A 93 10.65 -5.21 11.20
C PRO A 93 10.74 -3.70 10.98
N ALA A 94 10.19 -2.94 11.94
CA ALA A 94 10.37 -1.50 12.05
C ALA A 94 11.80 -1.14 12.49
#